data_AF-A0A059XAR9-F1
#
_entry.id   AF-A0A059XAR9-F1
#
_cell.length_a   1.000
_cell.length_b   1.000
_cell.length_c   1.000
_cell.angle_alpha   90.00
_cell.angle_beta   90.00
_cell.angle_gamma   90.00
#
_symmetry.space_group_name_H-M   'P 1'
#
loop_
_entity.id
_entity.type
_entity.pdbx_description
1 polymer ?
#
loop_
_entity_poly.entity_id
_entity_poly.type
_entity_poly.pdbx_seq_one_letter_code
_entity_poly.pdbx_strand_id
1 'polypeptide(L)'
;MTAEETEAGHRGRQRLAIAAALVVCVPAIVLRLTHPDVPHVTEAVLFGLGIVGAAFVLSWAAEVAQLDISAGLAIAVLAFIAVLPEYAVDFVFAQKGGHAFAEFGRSCQAAGSADEAPCSLALANMTGANRLLIGVGWSLVIFIAWYRWRRRGQVFTGVTLERSHSVEIAYLAIATAYSLTLPFKRSITLFDALVLVAIFVAYTIRISRAPAEEPHLVGPAQWIGTFS
;
A
#
# COMPACT_ATOMS: atom_id res chain seq x y z
N MET A 1 -1.93 -22.15 -33.98
CA MET A 1 -1.70 -20.87 -33.29
C MET A 1 -0.20 -20.68 -33.24
N THR A 2 0.33 -19.76 -34.06
CA THR A 2 1.78 -19.54 -34.19
C THR A 2 2.30 -18.73 -33.00
N ALA A 3 3.62 -18.80 -32.74
CA ALA A 3 4.24 -18.06 -31.64
C ALA A 3 3.97 -16.54 -31.73
N GLU A 4 3.93 -15.99 -32.94
CA GLU A 4 3.58 -14.58 -33.21
C GLU A 4 2.15 -14.20 -32.81
N GLU A 5 1.15 -15.06 -33.07
CA GLU A 5 -0.25 -14.80 -32.67
C GLU A 5 -0.39 -14.75 -31.14
N THR A 6 0.40 -15.58 -30.46
CA THR A 6 0.39 -15.69 -28.99
C THR A 6 1.06 -14.47 -28.34
N GLU A 7 2.10 -13.93 -28.97
CA GLU A 7 2.84 -12.75 -28.52
C GLU A 7 2.04 -11.45 -28.74
N ALA A 8 1.38 -11.31 -29.90
CA ALA A 8 0.52 -10.17 -30.22
C ALA A 8 -0.69 -10.08 -29.27
N GLY A 9 -1.29 -11.23 -28.92
CA GLY A 9 -2.38 -11.30 -27.93
C GLY A 9 -1.95 -10.87 -26.52
N HIS A 10 -0.72 -11.20 -26.11
CA HIS A 10 -0.16 -10.75 -24.83
C HIS A 10 0.04 -9.23 -24.79
N ARG A 11 0.60 -8.64 -25.86
CA ARG A 11 0.81 -7.19 -25.98
C ARG A 11 -0.51 -6.41 -25.99
N GLY A 12 -1.52 -6.91 -26.69
CA GLY A 12 -2.86 -6.30 -26.69
C GLY A 12 -3.50 -6.27 -25.30
N ARG A 13 -3.37 -7.36 -24.53
CA ARG A 13 -3.89 -7.44 -23.17
C ARG A 13 -3.17 -6.50 -22.19
N GLN A 14 -1.84 -6.36 -22.31
CA GLN A 14 -1.06 -5.42 -21.49
C GLN A 14 -1.48 -3.97 -21.74
N ARG A 15 -1.65 -3.57 -23.02
CA ARG A 15 -2.14 -2.24 -23.39
C ARG A 15 -3.54 -1.97 -22.84
N LEU A 16 -4.44 -2.95 -22.94
CA LEU A 16 -5.79 -2.84 -22.40
C LEU A 16 -5.76 -2.65 -20.88
N ALA A 17 -4.89 -3.35 -20.16
CA ALA A 17 -4.77 -3.21 -18.71
C ALA A 17 -4.29 -1.81 -18.30
N ILE A 18 -3.30 -1.25 -19.01
CA ILE A 18 -2.81 0.11 -18.77
C ILE A 18 -3.90 1.13 -19.10
N ALA A 19 -4.56 1.00 -20.25
CA ALA A 19 -5.63 1.90 -20.65
C ALA A 19 -6.80 1.84 -19.66
N ALA A 20 -7.19 0.65 -19.20
CA ALA A 20 -8.24 0.47 -18.20
C ALA A 20 -7.87 1.15 -16.87
N ALA A 21 -6.64 0.97 -16.38
CA ALA A 21 -6.18 1.61 -15.15
C ALA A 21 -6.23 3.15 -15.26
N LEU A 22 -5.80 3.71 -16.40
CA LEU A 22 -5.87 5.15 -16.66
C LEU A 22 -7.32 5.66 -16.79
N VAL A 23 -8.17 4.95 -17.52
CA VAL A 23 -9.58 5.32 -17.70
C VAL A 23 -10.33 5.30 -16.37
N VAL A 24 -10.05 4.35 -15.50
CA VAL A 24 -10.63 4.27 -14.15
C VAL A 24 -10.28 5.49 -13.29
N CYS A 25 -9.16 6.17 -13.56
CA CYS A 25 -8.80 7.43 -12.89
C CYS A 25 -9.60 8.65 -13.38
N VAL A 26 -10.13 8.62 -14.60
CA VAL A 26 -10.76 9.79 -15.23
C VAL A 26 -11.96 10.32 -14.43
N PRO A 27 -12.91 9.49 -13.97
CA PRO A 27 -14.05 9.98 -13.19
C PRO A 27 -13.63 10.74 -11.93
N ALA A 28 -12.62 10.26 -11.20
CA ALA A 28 -12.10 10.92 -10.00
C ALA A 28 -11.50 12.30 -10.31
N ILE A 29 -10.75 12.41 -11.42
CA ILE A 29 -10.18 13.68 -11.88
C ILE A 29 -11.28 14.66 -12.28
N VAL A 30 -12.28 14.19 -13.05
CA VAL A 30 -13.42 15.02 -13.47
C VAL A 30 -14.16 15.54 -12.24
N LEU A 31 -14.53 14.66 -11.30
CA LEU A 31 -15.17 15.07 -10.04
C LEU A 31 -14.35 16.13 -9.29
N ARG A 32 -13.03 15.96 -9.22
CA ARG A 32 -12.13 16.89 -8.53
C ARG A 32 -12.07 18.27 -9.20
N LEU A 33 -12.28 18.35 -10.51
CA LEU A 33 -12.17 19.61 -11.26
C LEU A 33 -13.51 20.32 -11.44
N THR A 34 -14.60 19.58 -11.62
CA THR A 34 -15.92 20.16 -11.90
C THR A 34 -16.79 20.33 -10.67
N HIS A 35 -16.45 19.68 -9.55
CA HIS A 35 -17.21 19.72 -8.29
C HIS A 35 -18.73 19.57 -8.48
N PRO A 36 -19.20 18.52 -9.20
CA PRO A 36 -20.63 18.36 -9.43
C PRO A 36 -21.32 17.89 -8.14
N ASP A 37 -22.59 18.26 -7.98
CA ASP A 37 -23.41 17.77 -6.87
C ASP A 37 -23.76 16.30 -7.09
N VAL A 38 -22.95 15.40 -6.55
CA VAL A 38 -23.17 13.95 -6.57
C VAL A 38 -23.29 13.40 -5.14
N PRO A 39 -24.04 12.30 -4.92
CA PRO A 39 -24.14 11.70 -3.59
C PRO A 39 -22.76 11.27 -3.05
N HIS A 40 -22.50 11.48 -1.75
CA HIS A 40 -21.20 11.17 -1.12
C HIS A 40 -20.74 9.71 -1.29
N VAL A 41 -21.66 8.75 -1.34
CA VAL A 41 -21.33 7.34 -1.60
C VAL A 41 -20.74 7.18 -3.01
N THR A 42 -21.30 7.88 -3.99
CA THR A 42 -20.82 7.86 -5.38
C THR A 42 -19.45 8.52 -5.48
N GLU A 43 -19.24 9.64 -4.79
CA GLU A 43 -17.91 10.28 -4.69
C GLU A 43 -16.88 9.31 -4.13
N ALA A 44 -17.20 8.67 -3.00
CA ALA A 44 -16.29 7.74 -2.33
C ALA A 44 -15.91 6.56 -3.24
N VAL A 45 -16.87 5.99 -3.97
CA VAL A 45 -16.61 4.91 -4.93
C VAL A 45 -15.73 5.40 -6.08
N LEU A 46 -16.03 6.55 -6.67
CA LEU A 46 -15.28 7.06 -7.82
C LEU A 46 -13.85 7.48 -7.45
N PHE A 47 -13.66 8.15 -6.32
CA PHE A 47 -12.32 8.44 -5.80
C PHE A 47 -11.57 7.17 -5.40
N GLY A 48 -12.24 6.21 -4.75
CA GLY A 48 -11.63 4.92 -4.39
C GLY A 48 -11.15 4.15 -5.63
N LEU A 49 -11.97 4.07 -6.67
CA LEU A 49 -11.59 3.47 -7.95
C LEU A 49 -10.41 4.22 -8.59
N GLY A 50 -10.41 5.54 -8.58
CA GLY A 50 -9.29 6.34 -9.06
C GLY A 50 -7.99 6.07 -8.30
N ILE A 51 -8.06 5.92 -6.97
CA ILE A 51 -6.91 5.54 -6.14
C ILE A 51 -6.39 4.15 -6.53
N VAL A 52 -7.28 3.17 -6.73
CA VAL A 52 -6.89 1.82 -7.18
C VAL A 52 -6.23 1.86 -8.56
N GLY A 53 -6.81 2.58 -9.52
CA GLY A 53 -6.23 2.76 -10.86
C GLY A 53 -4.84 3.40 -10.81
N ALA A 54 -4.69 4.46 -10.02
CA ALA A 54 -3.41 5.13 -9.82
C ALA A 54 -2.36 4.21 -9.15
N ALA A 55 -2.76 3.39 -8.16
CA ALA A 55 -1.87 2.45 -7.51
C ALA A 55 -1.29 1.42 -8.49
N PHE A 56 -2.10 0.89 -9.42
CA PHE A 56 -1.61 -0.01 -10.47
C PHE A 56 -0.61 0.68 -11.41
N VAL A 57 -0.94 1.89 -11.88
CA VAL A 57 -0.03 2.67 -12.76
C VAL A 57 1.29 2.95 -12.06
N LEU A 58 1.25 3.38 -10.79
CA LEU A 58 2.44 3.64 -9.99
C LEU A 58 3.27 2.38 -9.75
N SER A 59 2.63 1.23 -9.48
CA SER A 59 3.33 -0.05 -9.33
C SER A 59 4.08 -0.44 -10.60
N TRP A 60 3.44 -0.36 -11.77
CA TRP A 60 4.10 -0.69 -13.04
C TRP A 60 5.22 0.30 -13.39
N ALA A 61 5.01 1.60 -13.14
CA ALA A 61 6.04 2.61 -13.34
C ALA A 61 7.24 2.37 -12.42
N ALA A 62 7.00 1.99 -11.16
CA ALA A 62 8.04 1.69 -10.19
C ALA A 62 8.83 0.43 -10.56
N GLU A 63 8.16 -0.63 -11.04
CA GLU A 63 8.81 -1.85 -11.56
C GLU A 63 9.74 -1.53 -12.74
N VAL A 64 9.30 -0.70 -13.69
CA VAL A 64 10.14 -0.29 -14.83
C VAL A 64 11.32 0.54 -14.38
N ALA A 65 11.11 1.48 -13.47
CA ALA A 65 12.18 2.34 -12.94
C ALA A 65 13.29 1.54 -12.21
N GLN A 66 13.04 0.27 -11.85
CA GLN A 66 14.08 -0.59 -11.28
C GLN A 66 15.20 -0.91 -12.28
N LEU A 67 14.97 -0.75 -13.59
CA LEU A 67 16.02 -0.93 -14.60
C LEU A 67 17.10 0.16 -14.54
N ASP A 68 16.74 1.36 -14.09
CA ASP A 68 17.62 2.55 -14.15
C ASP A 68 18.27 2.91 -12.81
N ILE A 69 17.97 2.17 -11.73
CA ILE A 69 18.34 2.52 -10.36
C ILE A 69 19.01 1.33 -9.68
N SER A 70 19.86 1.59 -8.68
CA SER A 70 20.46 0.51 -7.87
C SER A 70 19.37 -0.38 -7.24
N ALA A 71 19.53 -1.70 -7.34
CA ALA A 71 18.48 -2.64 -6.98
C ALA A 71 18.01 -2.51 -5.52
N GLY A 72 18.87 -2.10 -4.59
CA GLY A 72 18.48 -1.81 -3.20
C GLY A 72 17.58 -0.57 -3.06
N LEU A 73 17.85 0.50 -3.82
CA LEU A 73 16.98 1.68 -3.86
C LEU A 73 15.67 1.37 -4.60
N ALA A 74 15.73 0.53 -5.62
CA ALA A 74 14.59 0.10 -6.42
C ALA A 74 13.54 -0.65 -5.59
N ILE A 75 13.98 -1.60 -4.74
CA ILE A 75 13.10 -2.35 -3.83
C ILE A 75 12.48 -1.41 -2.78
N ALA A 76 13.27 -0.50 -2.20
CA ALA A 76 12.78 0.45 -1.20
C ALA A 76 11.72 1.41 -1.78
N VAL A 77 11.97 1.94 -2.98
CA VAL A 77 11.02 2.82 -3.70
C VAL A 77 9.75 2.05 -4.08
N LEU A 78 9.87 0.83 -4.60
CA LEU A 78 8.72 0.00 -4.95
C LEU A 78 7.86 -0.30 -3.72
N ALA A 79 8.50 -0.71 -2.62
CA ALA A 79 7.81 -0.98 -1.37
C ALA A 79 7.08 0.26 -0.84
N PHE A 80 7.72 1.44 -0.88
CA PHE A 80 7.11 2.70 -0.47
C PHE A 80 5.93 3.10 -1.35
N ILE A 81 6.08 3.04 -2.67
CA ILE A 81 5.03 3.37 -3.64
C ILE A 81 3.82 2.44 -3.46
N ALA A 82 4.04 1.15 -3.22
CA ALA A 82 2.98 0.17 -3.06
C ALA A 82 2.02 0.47 -1.89
N VAL A 83 2.51 1.15 -0.85
CA VAL A 83 1.71 1.57 0.31
C VAL A 83 1.41 3.07 0.34
N LEU A 84 1.79 3.81 -0.70
CA LEU A 84 1.61 5.25 -0.77
C LEU A 84 0.14 5.71 -0.66
N PRO A 85 -0.84 5.03 -1.29
CA PRO A 85 -2.25 5.38 -1.11
C PRO A 85 -2.70 5.35 0.35
N GLU A 86 -2.21 4.37 1.12
CA GLU A 86 -2.52 4.23 2.55
C GLU A 86 -1.97 5.42 3.33
N TYR A 87 -0.70 5.78 3.11
CA TYR A 87 -0.09 6.95 3.74
C TYR A 87 -0.79 8.27 3.39
N ALA A 88 -1.26 8.41 2.14
CA ALA A 88 -1.96 9.61 1.70
C ALA A 88 -3.30 9.78 2.43
N VAL A 89 -4.08 8.70 2.55
CA VAL A 89 -5.36 8.71 3.28
C VAL A 89 -5.13 8.97 4.77
N ASP A 90 -4.16 8.30 5.37
CA ASP A 90 -3.84 8.44 6.80
C ASP A 90 -3.36 9.87 7.14
N PHE A 91 -2.56 10.48 6.26
CA PHE A 91 -2.14 11.87 6.40
C PHE A 91 -3.33 12.83 6.39
N VAL A 92 -4.31 12.63 5.50
CA VAL A 92 -5.53 13.45 5.46
C VAL A 92 -6.33 13.31 6.75
N PHE A 93 -6.46 12.09 7.30
CA PHE A 93 -7.14 11.89 8.59
C PHE A 93 -6.38 12.52 9.75
N ALA A 94 -5.05 12.39 9.79
CA ALA A 94 -4.22 13.01 10.82
C ALA A 94 -4.34 14.54 10.76
N GLN A 95 -4.33 15.13 9.56
CA GLN A 95 -4.53 16.57 9.38
C GLN A 95 -5.92 17.01 9.84
N LYS A 96 -6.98 16.30 9.43
CA LYS A 96 -8.36 16.58 9.89
C LYS A 96 -8.50 16.48 11.41
N GLY A 97 -7.91 15.45 12.02
CA GLY A 97 -7.88 15.28 13.47
C GLY A 97 -7.14 16.44 14.17
N GLY A 98 -6.02 16.89 13.61
CA GLY A 98 -5.28 18.05 14.11
C GLY A 98 -6.09 19.35 14.06
N HIS A 99 -6.75 19.64 12.94
CA HIS A 99 -7.63 20.80 12.82
C HIS A 99 -8.81 20.74 13.79
N ALA A 100 -9.48 19.58 13.90
CA ALA A 100 -10.60 19.39 14.82
C ALA A 100 -10.17 19.53 16.29
N PHE A 101 -8.99 19.05 16.66
CA PHE A 101 -8.44 19.25 18.00
C PHE A 101 -8.12 20.73 18.28
N ALA A 102 -7.61 21.46 17.29
CA ALA A 102 -7.33 22.89 17.44
C ALA A 102 -8.61 23.72 17.64
N GLU A 103 -9.72 23.31 17.00
CA GLU A 103 -11.00 24.01 17.08
C GLU A 103 -11.82 23.61 18.32
N PHE A 104 -11.94 22.31 18.60
CA PHE A 104 -12.84 21.77 19.63
C PHE A 104 -12.11 21.24 20.88
N GLY A 105 -10.78 21.36 20.93
CA GLY A 105 -9.96 20.82 22.03
C GLY A 105 -10.09 19.30 22.15
N ARG A 106 -10.07 18.79 23.39
CA ARG A 106 -10.17 17.34 23.66
C ARG A 106 -11.47 16.69 23.22
N SER A 107 -12.52 17.47 22.95
CA SER A 107 -13.77 16.92 22.44
C SER A 107 -13.65 16.49 20.99
N CYS A 108 -12.70 17.06 20.22
CA CYS A 108 -12.39 16.72 18.83
C CYS A 108 -13.58 16.79 17.85
N GLN A 109 -14.73 17.32 18.27
CA GLN A 109 -15.93 17.43 17.46
C GLN A 109 -16.87 18.49 18.03
N ALA A 110 -17.73 19.05 17.18
CA ALA A 110 -18.76 19.99 17.61
C ALA A 110 -19.80 19.30 18.50
N ALA A 111 -20.31 20.03 19.50
CA ALA A 111 -21.36 19.53 20.39
C ALA A 111 -22.65 19.24 19.59
N GLY A 112 -23.14 18.01 19.69
CA GLY A 112 -24.35 17.56 18.97
C GLY A 112 -24.11 17.02 17.56
N SER A 113 -22.86 16.84 17.13
CA SER A 113 -22.54 16.11 15.89
C SER A 113 -22.86 14.61 16.02
N ALA A 114 -23.43 14.03 14.96
CA ALA A 114 -23.70 12.59 14.87
C ALA A 114 -22.57 11.81 14.19
N ASP A 115 -21.57 12.52 13.65
CA ASP A 115 -20.43 11.95 12.94
C ASP A 115 -19.34 11.45 13.89
N GLU A 116 -18.51 10.53 13.41
CA GLU A 116 -17.36 10.01 14.16
C GLU A 116 -16.29 11.10 14.37
N ALA A 117 -15.75 11.20 15.59
CA ALA A 117 -14.74 12.21 15.93
C ALA A 117 -13.48 12.07 15.06
N PRO A 118 -13.08 13.10 14.27
CA PRO A 118 -11.93 13.02 13.36
C PRO A 118 -10.61 12.57 13.98
N CYS A 119 -10.41 12.85 15.27
CA CYS A 119 -9.18 12.48 15.99
C CYS A 119 -8.95 10.96 16.12
N SER A 120 -10.00 10.13 16.06
CA SER A 120 -9.85 8.67 16.10
C SER A 120 -9.57 8.06 14.72
N LEU A 121 -9.93 8.76 13.64
CA LEU A 121 -9.93 8.20 12.28
C LEU A 121 -8.53 7.82 11.79
N ALA A 122 -7.50 8.60 12.09
CA ALA A 122 -6.12 8.26 11.71
C ALA A 122 -5.68 6.95 12.36
N LEU A 123 -5.95 6.77 13.66
CA LEU A 123 -5.60 5.53 14.34
C LEU A 123 -6.44 4.33 13.91
N ALA A 124 -7.73 4.56 13.66
CA ALA A 124 -8.62 3.54 13.12
C ALA A 124 -8.15 3.07 11.73
N ASN A 125 -7.76 3.99 10.86
CA ASN A 125 -7.24 3.71 9.54
C ASN A 125 -5.90 2.94 9.62
N MET A 126 -4.89 3.50 10.30
CA MET A 126 -3.58 2.87 10.49
C MET A 126 -3.66 1.45 11.08
N THR A 127 -4.49 1.25 12.12
CA THR A 127 -4.65 -0.08 12.73
C THR A 127 -5.49 -1.02 11.87
N GLY A 128 -6.50 -0.49 11.17
CA GLY A 128 -7.33 -1.22 10.22
C GLY A 128 -6.52 -1.77 9.06
N ALA A 129 -5.69 -0.94 8.43
CA ALA A 129 -4.82 -1.33 7.33
C ALA A 129 -3.85 -2.46 7.72
N ASN A 130 -3.18 -2.34 8.87
CA ASN A 130 -2.29 -3.39 9.39
C ASN A 130 -3.03 -4.71 9.64
N ARG A 131 -4.24 -4.67 10.20
CA ARG A 131 -5.07 -5.86 10.43
C ARG A 131 -5.55 -6.48 9.12
N LEU A 132 -5.92 -5.67 8.14
CA LEU A 132 -6.38 -6.15 6.85
C LEU A 132 -5.23 -6.76 6.04
N LEU A 133 -4.04 -6.18 6.09
CA LEU A 133 -2.84 -6.71 5.44
C LEU A 133 -2.48 -8.11 5.95
N ILE A 134 -2.38 -8.29 7.26
CA ILE A 134 -2.01 -9.58 7.87
C ILE A 134 -3.20 -10.55 7.84
N GLY A 135 -4.37 -10.09 8.27
CA GLY A 135 -5.55 -10.92 8.45
C GLY A 135 -6.19 -11.37 7.15
N VAL A 136 -6.25 -10.50 6.14
CA VAL A 136 -6.86 -10.78 4.83
C VAL A 136 -5.81 -10.94 3.74
N GLY A 137 -4.85 -10.01 3.64
CA GLY A 137 -3.84 -10.02 2.57
C GLY A 137 -3.01 -11.30 2.58
N TRP A 138 -2.30 -11.56 3.68
CA TRP A 138 -1.41 -12.73 3.79
C TRP A 138 -2.17 -14.05 3.76
N SER A 139 -3.32 -14.13 4.45
CA SER A 139 -4.14 -15.33 4.48
C SER A 139 -4.69 -15.67 3.09
N LEU A 140 -5.11 -14.67 2.30
CA LEU A 140 -5.55 -14.85 0.92
C LEU A 140 -4.42 -15.32 0.01
N VAL A 141 -3.21 -14.75 0.13
CA VAL A 141 -2.05 -15.17 -0.66
C VAL A 141 -1.69 -16.63 -0.36
N ILE A 142 -1.66 -17.02 0.92
CA ILE A 142 -1.42 -18.42 1.32
C ILE A 142 -2.52 -19.33 0.80
N PHE A 143 -3.78 -18.91 0.89
CA PHE A 143 -4.92 -19.68 0.39
C PHE A 143 -4.85 -19.91 -1.12
N ILE A 144 -4.51 -18.88 -1.91
CA ILE A 144 -4.33 -18.99 -3.36
C ILE A 144 -3.17 -19.94 -3.68
N ALA A 145 -2.05 -19.80 -2.99
CA ALA A 145 -0.88 -20.66 -3.18
C ALA A 145 -1.24 -22.14 -2.89
N TRP A 146 -1.87 -22.41 -1.75
CA TRP A 146 -2.37 -23.73 -1.38
C TRP A 146 -3.36 -24.29 -2.40
N TYR A 147 -4.33 -23.50 -2.84
CA TYR A 147 -5.33 -23.90 -3.84
C TYR A 147 -4.66 -24.31 -5.15
N ARG A 148 -3.66 -23.53 -5.60
CA ARG A 148 -2.92 -23.79 -6.83
C ARG A 148 -2.04 -25.04 -6.74
N TRP A 149 -1.43 -25.28 -5.57
CA TRP A 149 -0.68 -26.51 -5.32
C TRP A 149 -1.57 -27.75 -5.32
N ARG A 150 -2.73 -27.67 -4.66
CA ARG A 150 -3.71 -28.75 -4.62
C ARG A 150 -4.20 -29.11 -6.03
N ARG A 151 -4.45 -28.11 -6.87
CA ARG A 151 -4.79 -28.30 -8.30
C ARG A 151 -3.68 -29.00 -9.09
N ARG A 152 -2.42 -28.88 -8.68
CA ARG A 152 -1.24 -29.50 -9.31
C ARG A 152 -0.85 -30.85 -8.68
N GLY A 153 -1.58 -31.33 -7.68
CA GLY A 153 -1.31 -32.60 -7.01
C GLY A 153 -0.06 -32.62 -6.13
N GLN A 154 0.48 -31.45 -5.75
CA GLN A 154 1.67 -31.35 -4.90
C GLN A 154 1.24 -31.17 -3.43
N VAL A 155 2.01 -31.77 -2.51
CA VAL A 155 1.78 -31.66 -1.06
C VAL A 155 2.42 -30.37 -0.55
N PHE A 156 1.63 -29.52 0.12
CA PHE A 156 2.13 -28.30 0.73
C PHE A 156 2.87 -28.63 2.04
N THR A 157 4.18 -28.50 2.05
CA THR A 157 5.03 -28.79 3.22
C THR A 157 5.35 -27.57 4.09
N GLY A 158 4.92 -26.37 3.67
CA GLY A 158 5.14 -25.10 4.37
C GLY A 158 5.86 -24.06 3.51
N VAL A 159 5.94 -22.83 4.02
CA VAL A 159 6.73 -21.74 3.43
C VAL A 159 7.99 -21.56 4.26
N THR A 160 9.16 -21.80 3.66
CA THR A 160 10.45 -21.55 4.30
C THR A 160 10.87 -20.11 4.03
N LEU A 161 10.97 -19.29 5.07
CA LEU A 161 11.52 -17.94 4.95
C LEU A 161 13.05 -18.01 4.95
N GLU A 162 13.67 -17.23 4.08
CA GLU A 162 15.11 -17.06 4.07
C GLU A 162 15.61 -16.29 5.31
N ARG A 163 16.87 -16.52 5.68
CA ARG A 163 17.50 -15.87 6.84
C ARG A 163 17.53 -14.34 6.73
N SER A 164 17.50 -13.78 5.52
CA SER A 164 17.35 -12.34 5.24
C SER A 164 16.13 -11.73 5.95
N HIS A 165 15.01 -12.45 6.01
CA HIS A 165 13.77 -12.01 6.70
C HIS A 165 13.88 -11.95 8.23
N SER A 166 14.93 -12.52 8.84
CA SER A 166 15.11 -12.42 10.30
C SER A 166 15.27 -10.98 10.79
N VAL A 167 15.83 -10.11 9.94
CA VAL A 167 15.95 -8.68 10.23
C VAL A 167 14.56 -8.04 10.30
N GLU A 168 13.70 -8.29 9.32
CA GLU A 168 12.32 -7.80 9.28
C GLU A 168 11.55 -8.23 10.53
N ILE A 169 11.61 -9.52 10.88
CA ILE A 169 10.93 -10.08 12.05
C ILE A 169 11.43 -9.44 13.35
N ALA A 170 12.74 -9.21 13.48
CA ALA A 170 13.30 -8.58 14.67
C ALA A 170 12.83 -7.13 14.84
N TYR A 171 12.85 -6.32 13.78
CA TYR A 171 12.37 -4.94 13.84
C TYR A 171 10.86 -4.87 14.04
N LEU A 172 10.08 -5.78 13.43
CA LEU A 172 8.65 -5.91 13.68
C LEU A 172 8.36 -6.29 15.14
N ALA A 173 9.14 -7.20 15.73
CA ALA A 173 9.00 -7.58 17.13
C ALA A 173 9.30 -6.40 18.07
N ILE A 174 10.34 -5.61 17.79
CA ILE A 174 10.66 -4.39 18.55
C ILE A 174 9.54 -3.36 18.44
N ALA A 175 9.09 -3.07 17.22
CA ALA A 175 7.99 -2.14 16.97
C ALA A 175 6.70 -2.59 17.66
N THR A 176 6.40 -3.90 17.64
CA THR A 176 5.25 -4.50 18.31
C THR A 176 5.37 -4.36 19.82
N ALA A 177 6.53 -4.70 20.40
CA ALA A 177 6.77 -4.58 21.84
C ALA A 177 6.60 -3.13 22.32
N TYR A 178 7.07 -2.15 21.55
CA TYR A 178 6.82 -0.74 21.85
C TYR A 178 5.33 -0.38 21.72
N SER A 179 4.68 -0.82 20.63
CA SER A 179 3.28 -0.54 20.35
C SER A 179 2.33 -1.11 21.40
N LEU A 180 2.67 -2.22 22.05
CA LEU A 180 1.92 -2.78 23.17
C LEU A 180 1.85 -1.84 24.39
N THR A 181 2.73 -0.84 24.48
CA THR A 181 2.67 0.18 25.53
C THR A 181 1.64 1.28 25.24
N LEU A 182 1.25 1.47 23.98
CA LEU A 182 0.40 2.58 23.54
C LEU A 182 -1.04 2.52 24.07
N PRO A 183 -1.71 1.34 24.15
CA PRO A 183 -3.06 1.25 24.74
C PRO A 183 -3.13 1.69 26.20
N PHE A 184 -2.01 1.68 26.93
CA PHE A 184 -1.95 2.16 28.32
C PHE A 184 -1.79 3.68 28.41
N LYS A 185 -1.57 4.38 27.29
CA LYS A 185 -1.46 5.84 27.20
C LYS A 185 -2.77 6.44 26.71
N ARG A 186 -3.03 7.69 27.11
CA ARG A 186 -4.20 8.46 26.63
C ARG A 186 -3.97 9.18 25.30
N SER A 187 -2.72 9.26 24.85
CA SER A 187 -2.32 9.99 23.65
C SER A 187 -1.04 9.40 23.09
N ILE A 188 -0.86 9.54 21.78
CA ILE A 188 0.42 9.30 21.11
C ILE A 188 1.17 10.62 21.07
N THR A 189 2.35 10.64 21.66
CA THR A 189 3.18 11.83 21.79
C THR A 189 4.18 11.94 20.62
N LEU A 190 4.79 13.11 20.46
CA LEU A 190 5.90 13.27 19.51
C LEU A 190 7.09 12.35 19.85
N PHE A 191 7.27 12.01 21.12
CA PHE A 191 8.28 11.03 21.53
C PHE A 191 7.93 9.62 21.01
N ASP A 192 6.66 9.21 21.09
CA ASP A 192 6.21 7.93 20.52
C ASP A 192 6.44 7.88 19.00
N ALA A 193 6.09 8.97 18.30
CA ALA A 193 6.36 9.10 16.88
C ALA A 193 7.87 9.01 16.57
N LEU A 194 8.71 9.72 17.33
CA LEU A 194 10.17 9.68 17.17
C LEU A 194 10.72 8.27 17.35
N VAL A 195 10.26 7.53 18.36
CA VAL A 195 10.70 6.14 18.60
C VAL A 195 10.29 5.24 17.44
N LEU A 196 9.03 5.29 17.00
CA LEU A 196 8.55 4.46 15.88
C LEU A 196 9.26 4.78 14.57
N VAL A 197 9.47 6.06 14.28
CA VAL A 197 10.24 6.52 13.11
C VAL A 197 11.70 6.06 13.21
N ALA A 198 12.33 6.15 14.38
CA ALA A 198 13.70 5.69 14.56
C ALA A 198 13.84 4.18 14.32
N ILE A 199 12.87 3.37 14.75
CA ILE A 199 12.84 1.92 14.47
C ILE A 199 12.75 1.68 12.95
N PHE A 200 11.85 2.38 12.26
CA PHE A 200 11.68 2.26 10.80
C PHE A 200 12.94 2.71 10.02
N VAL A 201 13.56 3.83 10.40
CA VAL A 201 14.79 4.32 9.79
C VAL A 201 15.94 3.34 10.03
N ALA A 202 16.08 2.82 11.24
CA ALA A 202 17.11 1.83 11.55
C ALA A 202 16.91 0.54 10.74
N TYR A 203 15.67 0.07 10.59
CA TYR A 203 15.32 -1.05 9.70
C TYR A 203 15.73 -0.75 8.26
N THR A 204 15.35 0.43 7.74
CA THR A 204 15.62 0.85 6.35
C THR A 204 17.12 0.92 6.06
N ILE A 205 17.91 1.45 6.99
CA ILE A 205 19.38 1.49 6.87
C ILE A 205 19.96 0.06 6.90
N ARG A 206 19.35 -0.85 7.67
CA ARG A 206 19.84 -2.22 7.78
C ARG A 206 19.56 -3.05 6.53
N ILE A 207 18.38 -2.87 5.92
CA ILE A 207 17.96 -3.58 4.71
C ILE A 207 18.62 -3.04 3.45
N SER A 208 18.89 -1.73 3.37
CA SER A 208 19.58 -1.13 2.21
C SER A 208 21.03 -1.60 2.02
N ARG A 209 21.61 -2.25 3.04
CA ARG A 209 22.93 -2.88 2.99
C ARG A 209 22.89 -4.36 2.60
N ALA A 210 21.71 -4.94 2.40
CA ALA A 210 21.57 -6.32 1.93
C ALA A 210 21.84 -6.41 0.41
N PRO A 211 22.37 -7.55 -0.09
CA PRO A 211 22.49 -7.78 -1.53
C PRO A 211 21.12 -7.68 -2.18
N ALA A 212 21.04 -6.97 -3.30
CA ALA A 212 19.78 -6.76 -4.00
C ALA A 212 19.60 -7.80 -5.11
N GLU A 213 18.37 -8.31 -5.23
CA GLU A 213 17.99 -9.30 -6.23
C GLU A 213 17.72 -8.64 -7.59
N GLU A 214 17.96 -9.34 -8.70
CA GLU A 214 17.74 -8.81 -10.04
C GLU A 214 16.23 -8.63 -10.34
N PRO A 215 15.80 -7.48 -10.92
CA PRO A 215 14.40 -7.26 -11.26
C PRO A 215 13.90 -8.24 -12.34
N HIS A 216 12.87 -9.02 -12.02
CA HIS A 216 12.17 -9.85 -13.02
C HIS A 216 10.86 -9.18 -13.43
N LEU A 217 10.87 -8.41 -14.53
CA LEU A 217 9.69 -7.74 -15.07
C LEU A 217 8.66 -8.74 -15.60
N VAL A 218 7.38 -8.55 -15.26
CA VAL A 218 6.27 -9.39 -15.76
C VAL A 218 5.09 -8.50 -16.19
N GLY A 219 4.37 -8.91 -17.24
CA GLY A 219 3.07 -8.28 -17.55
C GLY A 219 3.20 -6.84 -18.04
N PRO A 220 2.37 -5.89 -17.56
CA PRO A 220 2.38 -4.50 -18.05
C PRO A 220 3.73 -3.79 -17.87
N ALA A 221 4.46 -4.04 -16.77
CA ALA A 221 5.78 -3.45 -16.54
C ALA A 221 6.79 -3.92 -17.60
N GLN A 222 6.78 -5.21 -17.96
CA GLN A 222 7.61 -5.73 -19.05
C GLN A 222 7.34 -5.02 -20.38
N TRP A 223 6.07 -4.72 -20.68
CA TRP A 223 5.72 -4.01 -21.91
C TRP A 223 6.22 -2.56 -21.90
N ILE A 224 6.07 -1.84 -20.79
CA ILE A 224 6.59 -0.47 -20.65
C ILE A 224 8.12 -0.46 -20.75
N GLY A 225 8.79 -1.43 -20.13
CA GLY A 225 10.25 -1.58 -20.20
C GLY A 225 10.81 -1.83 -21.61
N THR A 226 9.98 -2.19 -22.60
CA THR A 226 10.43 -2.28 -24.01
C THR A 226 10.73 -0.92 -24.66
N PHE A 227 10.32 0.19 -24.03
CA PHE A 227 10.56 1.56 -24.51
C PHE A 227 11.77 2.25 -23.85
N SER A 228 12.38 1.62 -22.84
CA SER A 228 13.59 2.09 -22.16
C SER A 228 14.83 1.44 -22.75
#